data_AF-A0A7X8ZMB2-F1
#
_entry.id   AF-A0A7X8ZMB2-F1
#
_cell.length_a   1.000
_cell.length_b   1.000
_cell.length_c   1.000
_cell.angle_alpha   90.00
_cell.angle_beta   90.00
_cell.angle_gamma   90.00
#
_symmetry.space_group_name_H-M   'P 1'
#
loop_
_entity.id
_entity.type
_entity.pdbx_description
1 polymer ?
#
loop_
_entity_poly.entity_id
_entity_poly.type
_entity_poly.pdbx_seq_one_letter_code
_entity_poly.pdbx_strand_id
1 'polypeptide(L)'
;MVQLTWTVQTSPPGVTPLIVAEYVLNELGIFVKREKRVPKSALLNKLTGFRVGYKAIDGTDYRAVPLDRNAILWRKVTSVTQNAAGILRIHGNRNDEIELHFDEAMREEIFHFIRVMREANPPVAAADFEAADWICWRDDDDWGDPFAPLTEMIAEELETERFLDAETLEETVLPGFDP
;
A
#
# COMPACT_ATOMS: atom_id res chain seq x y z
N MET A 1 10.24 14.59 11.70
CA MET A 1 10.60 14.07 10.36
C MET A 1 9.42 14.28 9.45
N VAL A 2 9.64 14.60 8.18
CA VAL A 2 8.56 14.97 7.25
C VAL A 2 7.88 13.68 6.76
N GLN A 3 6.61 13.50 7.12
CA GLN A 3 5.75 12.48 6.56
C GLN A 3 5.08 13.06 5.31
N LEU A 4 5.45 12.56 4.14
CA LEU A 4 4.80 12.97 2.89
C LEU A 4 3.57 12.08 2.66
N THR A 5 2.39 12.63 2.93
CA THR A 5 1.10 11.98 2.72
C THR A 5 0.51 12.43 1.39
N TRP A 6 0.22 11.51 0.48
CA TRP A 6 -0.35 11.83 -0.83
C TRP A 6 -1.71 11.15 -1.02
N THR A 7 -2.72 11.96 -1.30
CA THR A 7 -4.07 11.54 -1.68
C THR A 7 -4.33 12.02 -3.11
N VAL A 8 -4.83 11.13 -3.99
CA VAL A 8 -5.48 11.59 -5.23
C VAL A 8 -6.89 11.02 -5.31
N GLN A 9 -7.85 11.93 -5.39
CA GLN A 9 -9.27 11.65 -5.55
C GLN A 9 -9.76 12.34 -6.83
N THR A 10 -10.33 11.61 -7.82
CA THR A 10 -11.29 12.19 -8.80
C THR A 10 -12.31 11.17 -9.36
N SER A 11 -13.33 11.68 -10.07
CA SER A 11 -14.80 11.47 -9.85
C SER A 11 -15.60 11.14 -11.15
N PRO A 12 -16.93 10.81 -11.11
CA PRO A 12 -17.69 10.08 -12.17
C PRO A 12 -18.41 10.99 -13.21
N PRO A 13 -18.78 10.48 -14.43
CA PRO A 13 -20.15 9.95 -14.64
C PRO A 13 -20.24 8.73 -15.58
N GLY A 14 -20.95 7.65 -15.17
CA GLY A 14 -21.29 6.52 -16.06
C GLY A 14 -21.46 5.12 -15.45
N VAL A 15 -21.23 4.93 -14.14
CA VAL A 15 -21.33 3.65 -13.39
C VAL A 15 -20.12 2.73 -13.53
N THR A 16 -19.10 2.96 -12.69
CA THR A 16 -18.04 1.99 -12.35
C THR A 16 -17.69 2.18 -10.87
N PRO A 17 -17.41 1.11 -10.09
CA PRO A 17 -16.89 1.27 -8.73
C PRO A 17 -15.58 2.06 -8.72
N LEU A 18 -15.52 3.07 -7.87
CA LEU A 18 -14.44 4.06 -7.80
C LEU A 18 -13.26 3.46 -7.00
N ILE A 19 -12.05 3.42 -7.55
CA ILE A 19 -10.86 3.02 -6.78
C ILE A 19 -10.16 4.28 -6.30
N VAL A 20 -10.03 4.45 -4.98
CA VAL A 20 -9.17 5.47 -4.36
C VAL A 20 -7.87 4.79 -3.96
N ALA A 21 -6.75 5.45 -4.18
CA ALA A 21 -5.46 5.00 -3.66
C ALA A 21 -4.84 6.11 -2.82
N GLU A 22 -4.44 5.77 -1.59
CA GLU A 22 -3.65 6.63 -0.72
C GLU A 22 -2.22 6.12 -0.70
N TYR A 23 -1.26 7.02 -0.79
CA TYR A 23 0.17 6.71 -0.79
C TYR A 23 0.88 7.40 0.37
N VAL A 24 1.75 6.68 1.05
CA VAL A 24 2.64 7.22 2.08
C VAL A 24 4.06 6.80 1.74
N LEU A 25 4.95 7.80 1.68
CA LEU A 25 6.38 7.59 1.57
C LEU A 25 7.01 8.19 2.83
N ASN A 26 7.72 7.37 3.60
CA ASN A 26 8.33 7.79 4.85
C ASN A 26 9.71 7.11 5.02
N GLU A 27 10.27 7.16 6.23
CA GLU A 27 11.59 6.58 6.50
C GLU A 27 11.61 5.05 6.51
N LEU A 28 10.46 4.39 6.68
CA LEU A 28 10.33 2.93 6.70
C LEU A 28 10.24 2.38 5.27
N GLY A 29 9.46 3.03 4.40
CA GLY A 29 9.22 2.52 3.06
C GLY A 29 8.19 3.30 2.25
N ILE A 30 7.65 2.61 1.26
CA ILE A 30 6.57 3.07 0.38
C ILE A 30 5.35 2.20 0.66
N PHE A 31 4.23 2.85 0.95
CA PHE A 31 2.98 2.21 1.32
C PHE A 31 1.85 2.71 0.44
N VAL A 32 0.93 1.82 0.07
CA VAL A 32 -0.29 2.15 -0.63
C VAL A 32 -1.49 1.42 -0.02
N LYS A 33 -2.58 2.16 0.15
CA LYS A 33 -3.90 1.62 0.47
C LYS A 33 -4.78 1.80 -0.75
N ARG A 34 -5.36 0.72 -1.27
CA ARG A 34 -6.40 0.81 -2.30
C ARG A 34 -7.76 0.65 -1.61
N GLU A 35 -8.72 1.46 -2.00
CA GLU A 35 -10.10 1.37 -1.53
C GLU A 35 -11.03 1.33 -2.73
N LYS A 36 -11.95 0.37 -2.76
CA LYS A 36 -13.01 0.35 -3.77
C LYS A 36 -14.27 0.93 -3.18
N ARG A 37 -14.88 1.92 -3.82
CA ARG A 37 -16.19 2.47 -3.45
C ARG A 37 -17.25 1.88 -4.38
N VAL A 38 -18.22 1.18 -3.80
CA VAL A 38 -19.28 0.48 -4.52
C VAL A 38 -20.63 1.14 -4.22
N PRO A 39 -21.46 1.45 -5.23
CA PRO A 39 -22.79 2.01 -5.00
C PRO A 39 -23.64 1.08 -4.15
N LYS A 40 -24.47 1.62 -3.24
CA LYS A 40 -25.38 0.82 -2.40
C LYS A 40 -26.36 -0.05 -3.22
N SER A 41 -26.70 0.34 -4.44
CA SER A 41 -27.64 -0.35 -5.33
C SER A 41 -26.99 -1.42 -6.25
N ALA A 42 -25.66 -1.56 -6.24
CA ALA A 42 -24.98 -2.48 -7.14
C ALA A 42 -25.34 -3.95 -6.89
N LEU A 43 -25.43 -4.75 -7.96
CA LEU A 43 -25.74 -6.20 -7.92
C LEU A 43 -24.80 -6.98 -6.99
N LEU A 44 -23.54 -6.55 -6.85
CA LEU A 44 -22.55 -7.13 -5.94
C LEU A 44 -23.01 -7.09 -4.46
N ASN A 45 -23.83 -6.12 -4.07
CA ASN A 45 -24.39 -6.04 -2.71
C ASN A 45 -25.52 -7.03 -2.44
N LYS A 46 -26.04 -7.72 -3.47
CA LYS A 46 -27.06 -8.77 -3.32
C LYS A 46 -26.46 -10.14 -2.97
N LEU A 47 -25.14 -10.27 -3.05
CA LEU A 47 -24.39 -11.49 -2.73
C LEU A 47 -23.92 -11.50 -1.27
N THR A 48 -24.81 -11.15 -0.33
CA THR A 48 -24.55 -11.19 1.13
C THR A 48 -24.47 -12.63 1.63
N GLY A 49 -23.39 -13.32 1.28
CA GLY A 49 -22.97 -14.62 1.82
C GLY A 49 -21.50 -14.66 2.23
N PHE A 50 -20.66 -13.78 1.69
CA PHE A 50 -19.26 -13.62 2.10
C PHE A 50 -19.02 -12.22 2.65
N ARG A 51 -18.58 -12.16 3.90
CA ARG A 51 -18.36 -10.94 4.68
C ARG A 51 -17.00 -10.35 4.30
N VAL A 52 -16.97 -9.47 3.31
CA VAL A 52 -15.92 -8.46 3.21
C VAL A 52 -16.40 -7.24 4.03
N GLY A 53 -15.51 -6.57 4.76
CA GLY A 53 -15.83 -5.45 5.66
C GLY A 53 -16.33 -4.19 4.96
N TYR A 54 -17.55 -4.21 4.41
CA TYR A 54 -18.15 -3.05 3.75
C TYR A 54 -18.62 -2.01 4.78
N LYS A 55 -18.03 -0.82 4.80
CA LYS A 55 -18.48 0.31 5.65
C LYS A 55 -19.10 1.41 4.79
N ALA A 56 -20.19 2.03 5.27
CA ALA A 56 -20.83 3.14 4.57
C ALA A 56 -19.97 4.40 4.71
N ILE A 57 -19.84 5.19 3.63
CA ILE A 57 -19.10 6.45 3.65
C ILE A 57 -20.10 7.60 3.83
N ASP A 58 -19.93 8.38 4.89
CA ASP A 58 -20.78 9.52 5.20
C ASP A 58 -20.75 10.58 4.08
N GLY A 59 -21.92 11.13 3.76
CA GLY A 59 -22.07 12.13 2.69
C GLY A 59 -22.06 11.56 1.27
N THR A 60 -22.02 10.23 1.08
CA THR A 60 -22.09 9.57 -0.23
C THR A 60 -23.12 8.43 -0.24
N ASP A 61 -23.58 8.00 -1.43
CA ASP A 61 -24.41 6.79 -1.57
C ASP A 61 -23.58 5.49 -1.74
N TYR A 62 -22.27 5.57 -1.48
CA TYR A 62 -21.30 4.49 -1.67
C TYR A 62 -20.91 3.79 -0.36
N ARG A 63 -20.48 2.53 -0.48
CA ARG A 63 -19.79 1.76 0.56
C ARG A 63 -18.33 1.58 0.16
N ALA A 64 -17.39 1.70 1.08
CA ALA A 64 -16.01 1.27 0.81
C ALA A 64 -15.84 -0.21 1.06
N VAL A 65 -14.96 -0.80 0.27
CA VAL A 65 -14.44 -2.15 0.41
C VAL A 65 -12.96 -2.02 0.71
N PRO A 66 -12.42 -2.71 1.73
CA PRO A 66 -10.99 -2.90 1.84
C PRO A 66 -10.48 -3.59 0.56
N LEU A 67 -9.40 -3.07 -0.03
CA LEU A 67 -8.59 -3.75 -1.05
C LEU A 67 -7.14 -3.87 -0.56
N ASP A 68 -6.35 -4.67 -1.28
CA ASP A 68 -4.91 -4.87 -1.11
C ASP A 68 -4.19 -3.60 -0.65
N ARG A 69 -3.53 -3.72 0.50
CA ARG A 69 -2.59 -2.72 1.00
C ARG A 69 -1.19 -3.23 0.71
N ASN A 70 -0.45 -2.55 -0.15
CA ASN A 70 0.92 -2.95 -0.47
C ASN A 70 1.90 -2.09 0.31
N ALA A 71 2.94 -2.73 0.83
CA ALA A 71 4.02 -2.08 1.55
C ALA A 71 5.35 -2.60 1.01
N ILE A 72 6.31 -1.71 0.75
CA ILE A 72 7.66 -2.07 0.36
C ILE A 72 8.64 -1.25 1.20
N LEU A 73 9.38 -1.92 2.09
CA LEU A 73 10.47 -1.29 2.84
C LEU A 73 11.61 -0.88 1.93
N TRP A 74 12.31 0.21 2.24
CA TRP A 74 13.38 0.74 1.38
C TRP A 74 14.47 -0.28 1.06
N ARG A 75 14.91 -1.03 2.06
CA ARG A 75 15.93 -2.08 1.92
C ARG A 75 15.45 -3.31 1.15
N LYS A 76 14.16 -3.37 0.81
CA LYS A 76 13.54 -4.41 -0.01
C LYS A 76 13.16 -3.92 -1.40
N VAL A 77 13.37 -2.63 -1.71
CA VAL A 77 13.17 -2.10 -3.06
C VAL A 77 14.24 -2.63 -4.01
N THR A 78 13.83 -3.49 -4.94
CA THR A 78 14.71 -4.06 -5.96
C THR A 78 14.80 -3.18 -7.20
N SER A 79 13.72 -2.51 -7.59
CA SER A 79 13.73 -1.59 -8.72
C SER A 79 12.69 -0.47 -8.59
N VAL A 80 13.01 0.67 -9.21
CA VAL A 80 12.13 1.83 -9.36
C VAL A 80 12.20 2.22 -10.83
N THR A 81 11.06 2.21 -11.51
CA THR A 81 10.96 2.52 -12.94
C THR A 81 9.88 3.55 -13.18
N GLN A 82 10.08 4.41 -14.18
CA GLN A 82 9.05 5.34 -14.62
C GLN A 82 8.26 4.70 -15.77
N ASN A 83 6.97 4.48 -15.53
CA ASN A 83 6.08 3.93 -16.54
C ASN A 83 5.50 5.02 -17.45
N ALA A 84 5.15 6.17 -16.88
CA ALA A 84 4.59 7.32 -17.59
C ALA A 84 4.84 8.63 -16.82
N ALA A 85 4.44 9.76 -17.40
CA ALA A 85 4.38 11.03 -16.67
C ALA A 85 3.42 10.89 -15.47
N GLY A 86 3.87 11.29 -14.29
CA GLY A 86 3.13 11.16 -13.03
C GLY A 86 2.93 9.72 -12.53
N ILE A 87 3.64 8.72 -13.10
CA ILE A 87 3.51 7.31 -12.69
C ILE A 87 4.88 6.65 -12.49
N LEU A 88 5.12 6.16 -11.27
CA LEU A 88 6.28 5.31 -10.93
C LEU A 88 5.82 3.91 -10.55
N ARG A 89 6.57 2.92 -10.98
CA ARG A 89 6.43 1.54 -10.52
C ARG A 89 7.63 1.16 -9.68
N ILE A 90 7.35 0.69 -8.47
CA ILE A 90 8.34 0.22 -7.51
C ILE A 90 8.12 -1.26 -7.28
N HIS A 91 9.19 -2.03 -7.41
CA HIS A 91 9.20 -3.45 -7.11
C HIS A 91 9.93 -3.71 -5.79
N GLY A 92 9.34 -4.57 -4.98
CA GLY A 92 9.89 -5.02 -3.71
C GLY A 92 10.60 -6.36 -3.84
N ASN A 93 10.30 -7.27 -2.91
CA ASN A 93 10.75 -8.67 -2.90
C ASN A 93 10.08 -9.50 -4.03
N ARG A 94 9.91 -10.81 -3.82
CA ARG A 94 9.46 -11.77 -4.84
C ARG A 94 8.25 -11.32 -5.67
N ASN A 95 7.21 -10.73 -5.07
CA ASN A 95 5.95 -10.42 -5.76
C ASN A 95 5.39 -9.01 -5.49
N ASP A 96 6.07 -8.19 -4.69
CA ASP A 96 5.53 -6.88 -4.32
C ASP A 96 5.71 -5.84 -5.45
N GLU A 97 4.61 -5.20 -5.83
CA GLU A 97 4.60 -4.09 -6.78
C GLU A 97 3.69 -2.95 -6.29
N ILE A 98 4.21 -1.72 -6.31
CA ILE A 98 3.47 -0.50 -6.03
C ILE A 98 3.57 0.44 -7.24
N GLU A 99 2.42 0.82 -7.80
CA GLU A 99 2.32 1.88 -8.78
C GLU A 99 1.92 3.18 -8.06
N LEU A 100 2.85 4.15 -7.99
CA LEU A 100 2.61 5.46 -7.43
C LEU A 100 2.10 6.40 -8.51
N HIS A 101 0.98 7.08 -8.19
CA HIS A 101 0.44 8.16 -9.01
C HIS A 101 0.64 9.49 -8.30
N PHE A 102 1.18 10.47 -9.01
CA PHE A 102 1.47 11.79 -8.46
C PHE A 102 1.39 12.87 -9.56
N ASP A 103 1.28 14.12 -9.15
CA ASP A 103 1.37 15.26 -10.06
C ASP A 103 2.81 15.38 -10.61
N GLU A 104 2.97 15.51 -11.93
CA GLU A 104 4.28 15.67 -12.57
C GLU A 104 5.07 16.87 -11.99
N ALA A 105 4.40 17.89 -11.46
CA ALA A 105 5.05 19.00 -10.76
C ALA A 105 5.92 18.58 -9.56
N MET A 106 5.60 17.44 -8.95
CA MET A 106 6.30 16.90 -7.77
C MET A 106 7.34 15.84 -8.11
N ARG A 107 7.50 15.53 -9.40
CA ARG A 107 8.38 14.46 -9.88
C ARG A 107 9.78 14.54 -9.28
N GLU A 108 10.44 15.69 -9.39
CA GLU A 108 11.82 15.87 -8.93
C GLU A 108 11.94 15.64 -7.42
N GLU A 109 10.96 16.07 -6.63
CA GLU A 109 10.94 15.87 -5.18
C GLU A 109 10.79 14.39 -4.82
N ILE A 110 9.87 13.68 -5.49
CA ILE A 110 9.64 12.24 -5.26
C ILE A 110 10.88 11.42 -5.65
N PHE A 111 11.44 11.67 -6.83
CA PHE A 111 12.66 10.98 -7.28
C PHE A 111 13.85 11.27 -6.37
N HIS A 112 14.00 12.52 -5.94
CA HIS A 112 15.04 12.90 -5.00
C HIS A 112 14.88 12.15 -3.67
N PHE A 113 13.67 12.13 -3.11
CA PHE A 113 13.38 11.42 -1.86
C PHE A 113 13.66 9.92 -1.98
N ILE A 114 13.14 9.26 -3.01
CA ILE A 114 13.39 7.83 -3.28
C ILE A 114 14.89 7.55 -3.39
N ARG A 115 15.64 8.41 -4.09
CA ARG A 115 17.09 8.24 -4.24
C ARG A 115 17.80 8.35 -2.89
N VAL A 116 17.52 9.41 -2.12
CA VAL A 116 18.13 9.63 -0.80
C VAL A 116 17.82 8.45 0.13
N MET A 117 16.57 7.98 0.15
CA MET A 117 16.18 6.87 1.01
C MET A 117 16.83 5.56 0.61
N ARG A 118 16.97 5.27 -0.69
CA ARG A 118 17.67 4.07 -1.18
C ARG A 118 19.18 4.12 -0.94
N GLU A 119 19.80 5.30 -1.03
CA GLU A 119 21.22 5.46 -0.67
C GLU A 119 21.44 5.23 0.83
N ALA A 120 20.51 5.69 1.67
CA ALA A 120 20.57 5.47 3.11
C ALA A 120 20.23 4.03 3.53
N ASN A 121 19.44 3.30 2.72
CA ASN A 121 18.96 1.95 3.01
C ASN A 121 19.32 0.99 1.87
N PRO A 122 20.59 0.54 1.79
CA PRO A 122 21.01 -0.39 0.76
C PRO A 122 20.22 -1.71 0.82
N PRO A 123 19.99 -2.40 -0.32
CA PRO A 123 19.23 -3.65 -0.35
C PRO A 123 19.82 -4.74 0.55
N VAL A 124 18.94 -5.44 1.28
CA VAL A 124 19.34 -6.55 2.17
C VAL A 124 18.74 -7.86 1.67
N ALA A 125 19.62 -8.78 1.27
CA ALA A 125 19.26 -10.09 0.73
C ALA A 125 18.57 -10.99 1.75
N ALA A 126 19.07 -10.99 2.99
CA ALA A 126 18.59 -11.82 4.08
C ALA A 126 17.12 -11.52 4.44
N ALA A 127 16.49 -12.47 5.11
CA ALA A 127 15.15 -12.29 5.64
C ALA A 127 15.08 -11.09 6.59
N ASP A 128 13.92 -10.43 6.63
CA ASP A 128 13.71 -9.20 7.38
C ASP A 128 12.39 -9.25 8.13
N PHE A 129 12.46 -9.11 9.45
CA PHE A 129 11.31 -9.19 10.33
C PHE A 129 10.36 -8.01 10.19
N GLU A 130 10.86 -6.79 9.94
CA GLU A 130 10.00 -5.63 9.69
C GLU A 130 9.22 -5.86 8.38
N ALA A 131 9.90 -6.38 7.34
CA ALA A 131 9.22 -6.69 6.08
C ALA A 131 8.19 -7.81 6.24
N ALA A 132 8.50 -8.85 7.03
CA ALA A 132 7.60 -9.97 7.28
C ALA A 132 6.35 -9.51 8.04
N ASP A 133 6.52 -8.63 9.02
CA ASP A 133 5.42 -8.02 9.76
C ASP A 133 4.49 -7.20 8.84
N TRP A 134 5.07 -6.45 7.90
CA TRP A 134 4.30 -5.77 6.84
C TRP A 134 3.61 -6.72 5.86
N ILE A 135 4.16 -7.90 5.58
CA ILE A 135 3.50 -8.91 4.74
C ILE A 135 2.32 -9.52 5.50
N CYS A 136 2.50 -9.88 6.78
CA CYS A 136 1.41 -10.34 7.61
C CYS A 136 0.31 -9.27 7.74
N TRP A 137 0.69 -8.00 7.76
CA TRP A 137 -0.25 -6.88 7.69
C TRP A 137 -1.03 -6.86 6.37
N ARG A 138 -0.35 -6.98 5.22
CA ARG A 138 -1.00 -7.06 3.90
C ARG A 138 -2.07 -8.16 3.85
N ASP A 139 -1.77 -9.31 4.45
CA ASP A 139 -2.57 -10.53 4.32
C ASP A 139 -3.58 -10.72 5.47
N ASP A 140 -3.66 -9.79 6.43
CA ASP A 140 -4.68 -9.81 7.49
C ASP A 140 -6.05 -9.42 6.94
N ASP A 141 -7.08 -10.19 7.29
CA ASP A 141 -8.47 -9.95 6.90
C ASP A 141 -9.25 -9.15 7.98
N ASP A 142 -8.72 -9.02 9.21
CA ASP A 142 -9.44 -8.48 10.38
C ASP A 142 -9.09 -7.01 10.67
N TRP A 143 -9.13 -6.21 9.61
CA TRP A 143 -8.91 -4.77 9.67
C TRP A 143 -9.92 -4.08 10.59
N GLY A 144 -9.42 -3.28 11.55
CA GLY A 144 -10.19 -2.40 12.43
C GLY A 144 -11.04 -1.36 11.70
N ASP A 145 -10.67 -0.07 11.73
CA ASP A 145 -11.39 0.93 10.92
C ASP A 145 -10.88 0.92 9.47
N PRO A 146 -11.66 0.45 8.47
CA PRO A 146 -11.22 0.46 7.08
C PRO A 146 -11.05 1.87 6.51
N PHE A 147 -11.41 2.94 7.23
CA PHE A 147 -11.27 4.34 6.82
C PHE A 147 -10.19 5.13 7.52
N ALA A 148 -9.46 4.51 8.45
CA ALA A 148 -8.30 5.19 9.02
C ALA A 148 -7.35 5.59 7.86
N PRO A 149 -6.83 6.83 7.84
CA PRO A 149 -5.79 7.25 6.92
C PRO A 149 -4.63 6.25 6.93
N LEU A 150 -3.99 6.01 5.78
CA LEU A 150 -2.86 5.08 5.70
C LEU A 150 -1.78 5.38 6.76
N THR A 151 -1.58 6.65 7.10
CA THR A 151 -0.64 7.07 8.14
C THR A 151 -1.01 6.60 9.56
N GLU A 152 -2.30 6.57 9.89
CA GLU A 152 -2.79 6.10 11.20
C GLU A 152 -2.73 4.58 11.27
N MET A 153 -3.13 3.89 10.20
CA MET A 153 -3.05 2.43 10.11
C MET A 153 -1.60 1.96 10.23
N ILE A 154 -0.64 2.67 9.62
CA ILE A 154 0.78 2.38 9.79
C ILE A 154 1.23 2.54 11.25
N ALA A 155 0.72 3.55 11.95
CA ALA A 155 1.10 3.80 13.34
C ALA A 155 0.56 2.71 14.28
N GLU A 156 -0.67 2.24 14.06
CA GLU A 156 -1.26 1.13 14.83
C GLU A 156 -0.46 -0.18 14.67
N GLU A 157 0.07 -0.46 13.47
CA GLU A 157 0.90 -1.65 13.27
C GLU A 157 2.23 -1.61 14.02
N LEU A 158 2.85 -0.43 14.14
CA LEU A 158 4.10 -0.31 14.91
C LEU A 158 3.93 -0.71 16.38
N GLU A 159 2.70 -0.76 16.88
CA GLU A 159 2.36 -1.13 18.26
C GLU A 159 1.75 -2.54 18.37
N THR A 160 1.60 -3.27 17.25
CA THR A 160 0.93 -4.58 17.21
C THR A 160 1.96 -5.71 17.08
N GLU A 161 2.01 -6.62 18.06
CA GLU A 161 2.83 -7.84 17.94
C GLU A 161 2.08 -8.89 17.12
N ARG A 162 2.65 -9.30 15.97
CA ARG A 162 2.13 -10.38 15.14
C ARG A 162 3.01 -11.63 15.22
N PHE A 163 2.38 -12.80 15.07
CA PHE A 163 3.12 -14.05 14.94
C PHE A 163 3.60 -14.20 13.49
N LEU A 164 4.91 -14.20 13.29
CA LEU A 164 5.54 -14.41 11.99
C LEU A 164 5.86 -15.89 11.81
N ASP A 165 5.22 -16.53 10.84
CA ASP A 165 5.61 -17.88 10.42
C ASP A 165 6.87 -17.85 9.55
N ALA A 166 7.50 -19.02 9.41
CA ALA A 166 8.75 -19.15 8.66
C ALA A 166 8.58 -18.91 7.15
N GLU A 167 7.38 -19.15 6.60
CA GLU A 167 7.10 -18.98 5.18
C GLU A 167 7.06 -17.49 4.83
N THR A 168 6.34 -16.70 5.63
CA THR A 168 6.28 -15.23 5.51
C THR A 168 7.66 -14.61 5.63
N LEU A 169 8.48 -15.08 6.57
CA LEU A 169 9.85 -14.60 6.72
C LEU A 169 10.71 -14.94 5.49
N GLU A 170 10.52 -16.11 4.87
CA GLU A 170 11.21 -16.49 3.63
C GLU A 170 10.81 -15.61 2.44
N GLU A 171 9.56 -15.14 2.36
CA GLU A 171 9.09 -14.24 1.29
C GLU A 171 9.85 -12.91 1.27
N THR A 172 10.41 -12.49 2.41
CA THR A 172 11.19 -11.25 2.52
C THR A 172 12.61 -11.34 1.97
N VAL A 173 13.07 -12.55 1.61
CA VAL A 173 14.38 -12.77 0.99
C VAL A 173 14.35 -12.24 -0.44
N LEU A 174 15.31 -11.37 -0.79
CA LEU A 174 15.38 -10.83 -2.15
C LEU A 174 15.85 -11.92 -3.13
N PRO A 175 15.06 -12.26 -4.17
CA PRO A 175 15.47 -13.26 -5.13
C PRO A 175 16.66 -12.76 -5.96
N GLY A 176 17.65 -13.64 -6.18
CA GLY A 176 18.83 -13.31 -6.99
C GLY A 176 19.91 -12.48 -6.28
N PHE A 177 19.77 -12.24 -4.98
CA PHE A 177 20.85 -11.78 -4.12
C PHE A 177 21.35 -12.96 -3.28
N ASP A 178 22.49 -13.55 -3.64
CA ASP A 178 23.20 -14.49 -2.76
C ASP A 178 23.88 -13.70 -1.62
N PRO A 179 23.89 -14.22 -0.37
CA PRO A 179 24.66 -13.63 0.73
C PRO A 179 26.17 -13.67 0.52
#